data_AF-A0A5J4UMX4-F1
#
_entry.id   AF-A0A5J4UMX4-F1
#
_cell.length_a   1.000
_cell.length_b   1.000
_cell.length_c   1.000
_cell.angle_alpha   90.00
_cell.angle_beta   90.00
_cell.angle_gamma   90.00
#
_symmetry.space_group_name_H-M   'P 1'
#
loop_
_entity.id
_entity.type
_entity.pdbx_description
1 polymer ?
#
loop_
_entity_poly.entity_id
_entity_poly.type
_entity_poly.pdbx_seq_one_letter_code
_entity_poly.pdbx_strand_id
1 'polypeptide(L)' 'MSISSQYFEVIADYTGIEGNAKYIAVMKGDVVRLIKKKHKYFKVEKDGRIGKVPKGILVQKKEDISSFWSLYQD' A
#
# COMPACT_ATOMS: atom_id res chain seq x y z
N MET A 1 -5.10 -9.81 19.04
CA MET A 1 -5.79 -8.82 18.19
C MET A 1 -5.06 -8.72 16.87
N SER A 2 -5.62 -9.30 15.81
CA SER A 2 -4.98 -9.32 14.50
C SER A 2 -5.18 -7.97 13.82
N ILE A 3 -4.17 -7.11 13.86
CA ILE A 3 -4.14 -5.90 13.02
C ILE A 3 -3.94 -6.42 11.60
N SER A 4 -5.01 -6.43 10.80
CA SER A 4 -4.93 -6.76 9.37
C SER A 4 -4.15 -5.63 8.66
N SER A 5 -2.83 -5.77 8.66
CA SER A 5 -1.94 -4.85 7.96
C SER A 5 -2.16 -5.05 6.46
N GLN A 6 -2.84 -4.10 5.82
CA GLN A 6 -3.03 -4.15 4.38
C GLN A 6 -1.80 -3.57 3.68
N TYR A 7 -1.19 -4.35 2.80
CA TYR A 7 -0.05 -3.93 1.99
C TYR A 7 -0.50 -3.62 0.56
N PHE A 8 0.14 -2.62 -0.03
CA PHE A 8 -0.10 -2.18 -1.40
C PHE A 8 1.22 -2.16 -2.15
N GLU A 9 1.19 -2.61 -3.40
CA GLU A 9 2.29 -2.47 -4.33
C GLU A 9 2.12 -1.17 -5.12
N VAL A 10 3.20 -0.42 -5.23
CA VAL A 10 3.28 0.80 -6.01
C VAL A 10 3.53 0.41 -7.46
N ILE A 11 2.63 0.80 -8.37
CA ILE A 11 2.71 0.43 -9.80
C ILE A 11 3.30 1.53 -10.70
N ALA A 12 3.51 2.72 -10.14
CA ALA A 12 4.09 3.86 -10.84
C ALA A 12 4.98 4.66 -9.89
N ASP A 13 6.05 5.24 -10.41
CA ASP A 13 6.89 6.18 -9.68
C ASP A 13 6.10 7.45 -9.32
N TYR A 14 6.39 7.95 -8.12
CA TYR A 14 5.81 9.17 -7.58
C TYR A 14 6.85 9.85 -6.71
N THR A 15 7.30 11.02 -7.13
CA THR A 15 8.35 11.79 -6.45
C THR A 15 7.84 12.58 -5.24
N GLY A 16 6.53 12.55 -4.97
CA GLY A 16 5.91 13.38 -3.94
C GLY A 16 5.52 14.77 -4.47
N ILE A 17 5.31 15.72 -3.56
CA ILE A 17 5.12 17.13 -3.89
C ILE A 17 6.25 17.90 -3.23
N GLU A 18 7.04 18.60 -4.03
CA GLU A 18 8.16 19.42 -3.55
C GLU A 18 7.65 20.46 -2.54
N GLY A 19 8.35 20.59 -1.40
CA GLY A 19 7.94 21.46 -0.30
C GLY A 19 6.82 20.91 0.60
N ASN A 20 6.30 19.70 0.34
CA ASN A 20 5.24 19.12 1.17
C ASN A 20 5.63 17.76 1.77
N ALA A 21 6.20 17.79 2.97
CA ALA A 21 6.61 16.63 3.75
C ALA A 21 5.46 15.65 4.10
N LYS A 22 4.20 15.99 3.77
CA LYS A 22 3.06 15.07 3.92
C LYS A 22 3.02 14.01 2.82
N TYR A 23 3.72 14.21 1.70
CA TYR A 23 3.82 13.24 0.61
C TYR A 23 5.18 12.58 0.67
N ILE A 24 5.22 11.26 0.41
CA ILE A 24 6.47 10.52 0.33
C ILE A 24 6.73 10.16 -1.13
N ALA A 25 8.01 10.12 -1.48
CA ALA A 25 8.43 9.54 -2.74
C ALA A 25 8.32 8.02 -2.67
N VAL A 26 7.74 7.41 -3.70
CA VAL A 26 7.65 5.95 -3.88
C VAL A 26 8.01 5.61 -5.31
N MET A 27 8.58 4.43 -5.52
CA MET A 27 8.96 3.91 -6.83
C MET A 27 8.09 2.72 -7.21
N LYS A 28 7.93 2.50 -8.51
CA LYS A 28 7.27 1.27 -9.00
C LYS A 28 7.99 0.03 -8.43
N GLY A 29 7.22 -0.90 -7.89
CA GLY A 29 7.70 -2.11 -7.22
C GLY A 29 7.86 -1.95 -5.70
N ASP A 30 7.75 -0.74 -5.15
CA ASP A 30 7.76 -0.55 -3.70
C ASP A 30 6.51 -1.17 -3.06
N VAL A 31 6.70 -1.79 -1.90
CA VAL A 31 5.60 -2.26 -1.06
C VAL A 31 5.43 -1.29 0.10
N VAL A 32 4.22 -0.76 0.23
CA VAL A 32 3.87 0.20 1.28
C VAL A 32 2.74 -0.34 2.15
N ARG A 33 2.83 -0.07 3.45
CA ARG A 33 1.81 -0.49 4.42
C ARG A 33 0.74 0.59 4.54
N LEU A 34 -0.52 0.21 4.41
CA LEU A 34 -1.61 1.15 4.59
C LEU A 34 -1.84 1.47 6.08
N ILE A 35 -1.82 2.76 6.41
CA ILE A 35 -2.24 3.27 7.72
C ILE A 35 -3.69 3.74 7.69
N LYS A 36 -4.07 4.51 6.65
CA LYS A 36 -5.41 5.10 6.58
C LYS A 36 -5.88 5.30 5.14
N LYS A 37 -7.09 4.82 4.83
CA LYS A 37 -7.75 5.12 3.55
C LYS A 37 -8.41 6.49 3.59
N LYS A 38 -8.22 7.30 2.55
CA LYS A 38 -9.06 8.46 2.24
C LYS A 38 -9.51 8.43 0.79
N HIS A 39 -10.49 9.26 0.46
CA HIS A 39 -11.12 9.26 -0.86
C HIS A 39 -10.18 9.66 -2.02
N LYS A 40 -9.28 10.63 -1.79
CA LYS A 40 -8.32 11.14 -2.79
C LYS A 40 -6.93 10.47 -2.72
N TYR A 41 -6.50 10.05 -1.53
CA TYR A 41 -5.16 9.52 -1.29
C TYR A 41 -5.19 8.48 -0.18
N PHE A 42 -4.21 7.59 -0.14
CA PHE A 42 -3.97 6.70 0.98
C PHE A 42 -2.80 7.22 1.81
N LYS A 43 -2.93 7.12 3.13
CA LYS A 43 -1.84 7.36 4.05
C LYS A 43 -1.14 6.03 4.27
N VAL A 44 0.10 5.96 3.85
CA VAL A 44 0.90 4.74 3.87
C VAL A 44 2.18 4.98 4.67
N GLU A 45 2.76 3.89 5.14
CA GLU A 45 4.06 3.83 5.78
C GLU A 45 5.02 3.07 4.86
N LYS A 46 6.23 3.61 4.71
CA LYS A 46 7.34 2.99 4.02
C LYS A 46 8.62 3.28 4.80
N ASP A 47 9.37 2.24 5.20
CA ASP A 47 10.63 2.38 5.94
C ASP A 47 10.52 3.29 7.19
N GLY A 48 9.42 3.20 7.94
CA GLY A 48 9.15 4.06 9.09
C GLY A 48 8.77 5.52 8.75
N ARG A 49 8.76 5.89 7.47
CA ARG A 49 8.27 7.19 6.99
C ARG A 49 6.81 7.09 6.62
N ILE A 50 6.03 8.04 7.12
CA ILE A 50 4.59 8.09 6.88
C ILE A 50 4.28 9.21 5.89
N GLY A 51 3.60 8.88 4.80
CA GLY A 51 3.23 9.84 3.77
C GLY A 51 1.91 9.55 3.10
N LYS A 52 1.50 10.49 2.27
CA LYS A 52 0.33 10.39 1.40
C LYS A 52 0.79 9.95 0.02
N VAL A 53 0.09 8.96 -0.52
CA VAL A 53 0.31 8.44 -1.87
C VAL A 53 -1.05 8.39 -2.58
N PRO A 54 -1.14 8.83 -3.84
CA PRO A 54 -2.39 8.80 -4.59
C PRO A 54 -2.88 7.36 -4.78
N LYS A 55 -4.20 7.14 -4.66
CA LYS A 55 -4.76 5.79 -4.77
C LYS A 55 -4.56 5.14 -6.14
N GLY A 56 -4.42 5.96 -7.19
CA GLY A 56 -4.34 5.49 -8.58
C GLY A 56 -3.05 4.74 -8.90
N ILE A 57 -2.01 4.89 -8.07
CA ILE A 57 -0.71 4.22 -8.26
C ILE A 57 -0.50 3.06 -7.28
N LEU A 58 -1.53 2.72 -6.49
CA LEU A 58 -1.48 1.68 -5.47
C LEU A 58 -2.39 0.52 -5.85
N VAL A 59 -1.82 -0.67 -5.99
CA VAL A 59 -2.57 -1.91 -6.20
C VAL A 59 -2.56 -2.71 -4.91
N GLN A 60 -3.75 -3.09 -4.44
CA GLN A 60 -3.85 -3.99 -3.31
C GLN A 60 -3.38 -5.37 -3.74
N LYS A 61 -2.32 -5.91 -3.11
CA LYS A 61 -2.10 -7.35 -3.17
C LYS A 61 -3.21 -7.99 -2.33
N LYS A 62 -4.21 -8.54 -3.01
CA LYS A 62 -5.02 -9.57 -2.39
C LYS A 62 -4.13 -10.80 -2.33
N GLU A 63 -3.73 -11.20 -1.15
CA GLU A 63 -3.42 -12.61 -0.94
C GLU A 63 -4.74 -13.33 -1.21
N ASP A 64 -4.88 -13.91 -2.39
CA ASP A 64 -6.00 -14.78 -2.75
C ASP A 64 -5.92 -16.03 -1.87
N ILE A 65 -6.39 -15.89 -0.62
CA ILE A 65 -6.52 -16.96 0.38
C ILE A 65 -7.47 -18.06 -0.12
N SER A 66 -8.25 -17.78 -1.18
CA SER A 66 -9.06 -18.76 -1.90
C SER A 66 -8.24 -19.96 -2.42
N SER A 67 -6.93 -19.79 -2.66
CA SER A 67 -6.04 -20.89 -3.09
C SER A 67 -5.59 -21.78 -1.93
N PHE A 68 -5.59 -21.26 -0.71
CA PHE A 68 -5.06 -21.96 0.48
C PHE A 68 -6.04 -23.02 1.00
N TRP A 69 -7.34 -22.81 0.83
CA TRP A 69 -8.38 -23.75 1.26
C TRP A 69 -8.67 -24.87 0.24
N SER A 70 -8.25 -24.71 -1.01
CA SER A 70 -8.45 -25.73 -2.06
C SER A 70 -7.50 -26.93 -1.95
N LEU A 71 -6.50 -26.88 -1.07
CA LEU A 71 -5.53 -27.96 -0.81
C LEU A 71 -5.86 -28.79 0.45
N TYR A 72 -6.92 -28.43 1.17
CA TYR A 72 -7.39 -29.13 2.39
C TYR A 72 -8.68 -29.92 2.15
N GLN A 73 -9.07 -30.11 0.89
CA GLN A 73 -10.33 -30.74 0.51
C GLN A 73 -10.15 -32.15 -0.08
N ASP A 74 -9.02 -32.82 0.20
CA ASP A 74 -8.75 -34.24 -0.06
C ASP A 74 -8.80 -35.06 1.24
#